data_AF-A0A514XG52-F1
#
_entry.id   AF-A0A514XG52-F1
#
_cell.length_a   1.000
_cell.length_b   1.000
_cell.length_c   1.000
_cell.angle_alpha   90.00
_cell.angle_beta   90.00
_cell.angle_gamma   90.00
#
_symmetry.space_group_name_H-M   'P 1'
#
loop_
_entity.id
_entity.type
_entity.pdbx_description
1 polymer ?
#
loop_
_entity_poly.entity_id
_entity_poly.type
_entity_poly.pdbx_seq_one_letter_code
_entity_poly.pdbx_strand_id
1 'polypeptide(L)'
;MATSHEAKIPDIRYEWQKKPEIIMQSPAAADIPSWFPYTKPAWCTLLNSWMQVFEAEGNTATNTRVQYRNLKIYVLSESTRTWKLLSNNVGPGTDTWKYPFDFAADGGTRNETTGGVSFKPKYPQFAHGYGSQNTIVPQDVRAVFVSMDTRLILDKATGTDDRASARYLVNVGADYWPNAQAVNNSWSYAPGVGQGRFIIATPEWRKATMIVPNGRYGSSMQEMISNPPPLD
;
A
#
# COMPACT_ATOMS: atom_id res chain seq x y z
N MET A 1 -19.11 4.17 -23.94
CA MET A 1 -19.18 5.04 -22.74
C MET A 1 -19.01 4.16 -21.51
N ALA A 2 -17.84 4.22 -20.90
CA ALA A 2 -17.56 3.78 -19.53
C ALA A 2 -16.54 4.78 -18.98
N THR A 3 -17.06 5.78 -18.29
CA THR A 3 -16.31 6.83 -17.59
C THR A 3 -16.32 6.51 -16.10
N SER A 4 -15.31 7.01 -15.39
CA SER A 4 -15.07 7.02 -13.93
C SER A 4 -14.42 5.79 -13.29
N HIS A 5 -13.18 6.00 -12.84
CA HIS A 5 -12.70 5.75 -11.48
C HIS A 5 -13.55 4.77 -10.65
N GLU A 6 -13.09 3.53 -10.50
CA GLU A 6 -13.55 2.71 -9.38
C GLU A 6 -12.37 1.94 -8.79
N ALA A 7 -12.05 2.28 -7.54
CA ALA A 7 -11.82 1.22 -6.58
C ALA A 7 -13.09 0.34 -6.60
N LYS A 8 -13.05 -0.73 -7.41
CA LYS A 8 -14.19 -1.64 -7.50
C LYS A 8 -14.36 -2.31 -6.14
N ILE A 9 -15.61 -2.33 -5.65
CA ILE A 9 -15.98 -3.17 -4.52
C ILE A 9 -15.46 -4.59 -4.81
N PRO A 10 -14.67 -5.21 -3.90
CA PRO A 10 -14.16 -6.55 -4.12
C PRO A 10 -15.30 -7.53 -4.42
N ASP A 11 -15.16 -8.30 -5.50
CA ASP A 11 -16.12 -9.33 -5.84
C ASP A 11 -15.90 -10.52 -4.89
N ILE A 12 -16.80 -10.61 -3.91
CA ILE A 12 -16.71 -11.53 -2.77
C ILE A 12 -16.61 -13.02 -3.16
N ARG A 13 -16.89 -13.36 -4.42
CA ARG A 13 -16.80 -14.74 -4.95
C ARG A 13 -15.36 -15.19 -5.20
N TYR A 14 -14.42 -14.27 -5.38
CA TYR A 14 -13.05 -14.60 -5.74
C TYR A 14 -12.11 -14.50 -4.54
N GLU A 15 -11.90 -15.62 -3.85
CA GLU A 15 -11.05 -15.76 -2.65
C GLU A 15 -9.61 -15.24 -2.83
N TRP A 16 -9.07 -15.20 -4.06
CA TRP A 16 -7.73 -14.65 -4.33
C TRP A 16 -7.67 -13.12 -4.17
N GLN A 17 -8.80 -12.42 -4.17
CA GLN A 17 -8.89 -11.02 -3.75
C GLN A 17 -8.77 -10.86 -2.21
N LYS A 18 -8.77 -11.98 -1.46
CA LYS A 18 -8.67 -12.03 0.01
C LYS A 18 -7.33 -12.53 0.55
N LYS A 19 -6.35 -12.87 -0.29
CA LYS A 19 -5.04 -13.38 0.18
C LYS A 19 -3.85 -12.51 -0.23
N PRO A 20 -3.75 -11.28 0.29
CA PRO A 20 -2.44 -10.76 0.63
C PRO A 20 -1.72 -11.72 1.59
N GLU A 21 -0.47 -12.06 1.32
CA GLU A 21 0.19 -13.24 1.92
C GLU A 21 0.35 -13.18 3.45
N ILE A 22 0.11 -12.04 4.11
CA ILE A 22 0.06 -11.91 5.58
C ILE A 22 -1.04 -10.89 5.94
N ILE A 23 -2.14 -11.34 6.56
CA ILE A 23 -3.19 -10.46 7.11
C ILE A 23 -3.21 -10.60 8.62
N MET A 24 -2.82 -9.55 9.32
CA MET A 24 -3.27 -9.32 10.69
C MET A 24 -4.48 -8.41 10.72
N GLN A 25 -5.63 -9.01 11.03
CA GLN A 25 -6.91 -8.29 11.04
C GLN A 25 -6.98 -7.29 12.21
N SER A 26 -6.24 -7.53 13.30
CA SER A 26 -6.17 -6.60 14.43
C SER A 26 -4.73 -6.26 14.83
N PRO A 27 -4.50 -5.12 15.50
CA PRO A 27 -3.19 -4.75 16.05
C PRO A 27 -2.80 -5.56 17.30
N ALA A 28 -3.46 -6.68 17.58
CA ALA A 28 -3.18 -7.50 18.75
C ALA A 28 -2.11 -8.56 18.47
N ALA A 29 -1.23 -8.83 19.44
CA ALA A 29 -0.30 -9.95 19.31
C ALA A 29 -0.95 -11.34 19.21
N ALA A 30 -2.19 -11.47 19.69
CA ALA A 30 -2.94 -12.71 19.54
C ALA A 30 -3.13 -13.09 18.06
N ASP A 31 -3.08 -12.11 17.16
CA ASP A 31 -3.20 -12.31 15.71
C ASP A 31 -1.83 -12.52 15.03
N ILE A 32 -0.72 -12.35 15.78
CA ILE A 32 0.63 -12.68 15.29
C ILE A 32 0.80 -14.21 15.32
N PRO A 33 1.19 -14.86 14.22
CA PRO A 33 1.35 -16.31 14.15
C PRO A 33 2.23 -16.90 15.28
N SER A 34 1.89 -18.09 15.77
CA SER A 34 2.61 -18.74 16.87
C SER A 34 4.09 -19.01 16.56
N TRP A 35 4.44 -19.20 15.28
CA TRP A 35 5.81 -19.39 14.81
C TRP A 35 6.66 -18.12 14.79
N PHE A 36 6.06 -16.93 15.01
CA PHE A 36 6.80 -15.67 14.99
C PHE A 36 7.81 -15.63 16.16
N PRO A 37 9.12 -15.49 15.88
CA PRO A 37 10.17 -15.82 16.84
C PRO A 37 10.46 -14.73 17.88
N TYR A 38 9.89 -13.54 17.71
CA TYR A 38 10.15 -12.39 18.58
C TYR A 38 9.10 -12.25 19.69
N THR A 39 9.50 -11.67 20.81
CA THR A 39 8.61 -11.34 21.93
C THR A 39 7.45 -10.46 21.44
N LYS A 40 6.22 -10.96 21.59
CA LYS A 40 5.02 -10.30 21.09
C LYS A 40 4.51 -9.26 22.11
N PRO A 41 4.31 -7.98 21.74
CA PRO A 41 3.71 -6.99 22.63
C PRO A 41 2.22 -7.30 22.82
N ALA A 42 1.57 -6.91 23.92
CA ALA A 42 0.12 -7.11 24.01
C ALA A 42 -0.64 -6.44 22.83
N TRP A 43 -0.16 -5.27 22.42
CA TRP A 43 -0.71 -4.47 21.32
C TRP A 43 0.39 -3.80 20.50
N CYS A 44 0.13 -3.63 19.21
CA CYS A 44 0.85 -2.73 18.33
C CYS A 44 0.21 -1.35 18.38
N THR A 45 1.00 -0.32 18.70
CA THR A 45 0.52 1.06 18.92
C THR A 45 0.79 2.00 17.76
N LEU A 46 1.50 1.52 16.74
CA LEU A 46 1.86 2.30 15.56
C LEU A 46 1.37 1.60 14.29
N LEU A 47 1.10 2.40 13.27
CA LEU A 47 0.58 1.99 11.98
C LEU A 47 1.25 2.82 10.88
N ASN A 48 1.81 2.15 9.86
CA ASN A 48 2.42 2.78 8.69
C ASN A 48 1.84 2.18 7.41
N SER A 49 1.65 3.02 6.39
CA SER A 49 1.36 2.54 5.03
C SER A 49 2.66 2.37 4.24
N TRP A 50 2.63 1.48 3.27
CA TRP A 50 3.70 1.30 2.29
C TRP A 50 3.13 1.09 0.88
N MET A 51 4.00 1.16 -0.12
CA MET A 51 3.70 0.91 -1.53
C MET A 51 4.81 0.12 -2.21
N GLN A 52 4.48 -0.53 -3.32
CA GLN A 52 5.44 -1.20 -4.19
C GLN A 52 5.13 -0.94 -5.67
N VAL A 53 6.18 -0.85 -6.49
CA VAL A 53 6.07 -0.75 -7.95
C VAL A 53 7.07 -1.69 -8.62
N PHE A 54 6.55 -2.66 -9.38
CA PHE A 54 7.34 -3.67 -10.09
C PHE A 54 7.21 -3.55 -11.61
N GLU A 55 8.23 -4.03 -12.31
CA GLU A 55 8.08 -4.44 -13.71
C GLU A 55 7.29 -5.75 -13.77
N ALA A 56 6.31 -5.81 -14.67
CA ALA A 56 5.58 -7.03 -14.95
C ALA A 56 6.16 -7.73 -16.19
N GLU A 57 5.93 -9.03 -16.28
CA GLU A 57 6.30 -9.81 -17.45
C GLU A 57 5.69 -9.22 -18.75
N GLY A 58 6.51 -9.22 -19.81
CA GLY A 58 6.12 -8.71 -21.12
C GLY A 58 6.13 -7.18 -21.25
N ASN A 59 6.73 -6.46 -20.29
CA ASN A 59 7.00 -5.03 -20.46
C ASN A 59 8.01 -4.80 -21.60
N THR A 60 7.66 -3.96 -22.58
CA THR A 60 8.59 -3.53 -23.64
C THR A 60 8.79 -2.02 -23.69
N ALA A 61 8.22 -1.27 -22.75
CA ALA A 61 8.41 0.17 -22.66
C ALA A 61 9.82 0.50 -22.16
N THR A 62 10.42 1.50 -22.79
CA THR A 62 11.78 2.00 -22.54
C THR A 62 11.78 3.46 -22.07
N ASN A 63 10.71 4.22 -22.30
CA ASN A 63 10.57 5.64 -21.94
C ASN A 63 9.33 5.90 -21.08
N THR A 64 8.91 4.91 -20.28
CA THR A 64 7.77 5.03 -19.36
C THR A 64 8.22 4.82 -17.92
N ARG A 65 7.61 5.55 -16.99
CA ARG A 65 7.74 5.41 -15.53
C ARG A 65 6.37 5.38 -14.88
N VAL A 66 6.31 4.93 -13.63
CA VAL A 66 5.12 5.04 -12.79
C VAL A 66 5.27 6.24 -11.87
N GLN A 67 4.36 7.21 -11.98
CA GLN A 67 4.18 8.27 -10.99
C GLN A 67 3.17 7.82 -9.95
N TYR A 68 3.40 8.21 -8.70
CA TYR A 68 2.49 7.98 -7.61
C TYR A 68 2.53 9.14 -6.59
N ARG A 69 1.39 9.36 -5.95
CA ARG A 69 1.21 10.44 -4.98
C ARG A 69 0.08 10.13 -4.01
N ASN A 70 0.01 10.93 -2.95
CA ASN A 70 -1.07 10.87 -1.96
C ASN A 70 -1.23 9.47 -1.37
N LEU A 71 -0.14 8.90 -0.83
CA LEU A 71 -0.22 7.67 -0.05
C LEU A 71 -0.91 8.01 1.28
N LYS A 72 -2.18 7.61 1.40
CA LYS A 72 -3.04 7.90 2.54
C LYS A 72 -3.32 6.63 3.33
N ILE A 73 -3.42 6.78 4.64
CA ILE A 73 -3.87 5.72 5.53
C ILE A 73 -4.96 6.22 6.46
N TYR A 74 -6.01 5.42 6.56
CA TYR A 74 -7.21 5.68 7.34
C TYR A 74 -7.47 4.55 8.32
N VAL A 75 -8.07 4.88 9.44
CA VAL A 75 -8.66 3.93 10.38
C VAL A 75 -10.14 4.20 10.52
N LEU A 76 -10.96 3.15 10.41
CA LEU A 76 -12.33 3.19 10.90
C LEU A 76 -12.28 3.02 12.41
N SER A 77 -12.80 4.00 13.15
CA SER A 77 -12.85 3.93 14.61
C SER A 77 -13.91 2.93 15.08
N GLU A 78 -13.57 2.08 16.04
CA GLU A 78 -14.52 1.15 16.67
C GLU A 78 -15.57 1.90 17.48
N SER A 79 -15.12 2.88 18.27
CA SER A 79 -15.98 3.64 19.19
C SER A 79 -16.93 4.59 18.47
N THR A 80 -16.48 5.26 17.39
CA THR A 80 -17.29 6.26 16.70
C THR A 80 -17.88 5.79 15.38
N ARG A 81 -17.41 4.66 14.83
CA ARG A 81 -17.78 4.16 13.49
C ARG A 81 -17.56 5.18 12.36
N THR A 82 -16.59 6.07 12.56
CA THR A 82 -16.19 7.07 11.56
C THR A 82 -14.76 6.84 11.09
N TRP A 83 -14.54 7.05 9.79
CA TRP A 83 -13.21 7.00 9.19
C TRP A 83 -12.39 8.22 9.59
N LYS A 84 -11.16 7.99 10.07
CA LYS A 84 -10.18 9.02 10.42
C LYS A 84 -8.98 8.89 9.49
N LEU A 85 -8.63 9.97 8.78
CA LEU A 85 -7.37 10.07 8.06
C LEU A 85 -6.24 10.22 9.09
N LEU A 86 -5.26 9.32 9.08
CA LEU A 86 -4.10 9.42 9.95
C LEU A 86 -2.97 10.23 9.28
N SER A 87 -2.65 9.90 8.03
CA SER A 87 -1.66 10.65 7.25
C SER A 87 -1.96 10.67 5.76
N ASN A 88 -1.49 11.72 5.08
CA ASN A 88 -1.45 11.84 3.63
C ASN A 88 -0.05 12.24 3.18
N ASN A 89 0.68 11.32 2.55
CA ASN A 89 2.02 11.55 2.04
C ASN A 89 1.93 11.89 0.54
N VAL A 90 1.98 13.18 0.21
CA VAL A 90 1.89 13.66 -1.20
C VAL A 90 3.02 13.07 -2.04
N GLY A 91 4.26 13.09 -1.54
CA GLY A 91 5.39 12.35 -2.07
C GLY A 91 5.83 11.33 -1.03
N PRO A 92 5.44 10.04 -1.15
CA PRO A 92 5.89 9.03 -0.21
C PRO A 92 7.41 8.84 -0.32
N GLY A 93 8.06 8.59 0.82
CA GLY A 93 9.46 8.18 0.82
C GLY A 93 9.59 6.93 -0.04
N THR A 94 10.62 6.83 -0.87
CA THR A 94 10.80 5.70 -1.79
C THR A 94 12.25 5.28 -1.81
N ASP A 95 12.48 4.00 -1.58
CA ASP A 95 13.75 3.33 -1.80
C ASP A 95 13.68 2.39 -3.00
N THR A 96 14.86 2.05 -3.52
CA THR A 96 15.00 1.00 -4.52
C THR A 96 15.40 -0.31 -3.85
N TRP A 97 14.70 -1.37 -4.22
CA TRP A 97 14.94 -2.72 -3.74
C TRP A 97 15.12 -3.67 -4.92
N LYS A 98 15.71 -4.83 -4.66
CA LYS A 98 15.92 -5.90 -5.62
C LYS A 98 15.21 -7.16 -5.14
N TYR A 99 14.53 -7.86 -6.05
CA TYR A 99 13.89 -9.15 -5.72
C TYR A 99 14.95 -10.19 -5.27
N PRO A 100 14.72 -10.95 -4.18
CA PRO A 100 13.45 -11.07 -3.46
C PRO A 100 13.13 -9.96 -2.44
N PHE A 101 14.11 -9.35 -1.77
CA PHE A 101 13.92 -8.13 -0.95
C PHE A 101 15.26 -7.57 -0.45
N ASP A 102 16.22 -7.35 -1.34
CA ASP A 102 17.53 -6.78 -1.00
C ASP A 102 17.55 -5.27 -1.24
N PHE A 103 17.98 -4.49 -0.25
CA PHE A 103 18.13 -3.04 -0.42
C PHE A 103 19.14 -2.75 -1.54
N ALA A 104 18.81 -1.79 -2.41
CA ALA A 104 19.67 -1.35 -3.49
C ALA A 104 19.91 0.16 -3.42
N ALA A 105 21.04 0.61 -3.96
CA ALA A 105 21.23 2.04 -4.21
C ALA A 105 20.09 2.58 -5.08
N ASP A 106 19.74 3.86 -4.90
CA ASP A 106 18.64 4.49 -5.63
C ASP A 106 18.76 4.24 -7.14
N GLY A 107 17.80 3.48 -7.67
CA GLY A 107 17.67 3.10 -9.08
C GLY A 107 17.04 4.19 -9.94
N GLY A 108 16.92 5.40 -9.39
CA GLY A 108 16.52 6.59 -10.11
C GLY A 108 15.09 6.99 -9.79
N THR A 109 14.70 7.06 -8.52
CA THR A 109 13.50 7.79 -8.08
C THR A 109 13.55 9.26 -8.53
N ARG A 110 12.39 9.88 -8.75
CA ARG A 110 12.32 11.27 -9.21
C ARG A 110 11.13 12.00 -8.61
N ASN A 111 11.37 13.16 -8.01
CA ASN A 111 10.31 14.09 -7.63
C ASN A 111 9.73 14.75 -8.88
N GLU A 112 8.41 14.68 -9.05
CA GLU A 112 7.74 15.24 -10.22
C GLU A 112 7.23 16.65 -9.93
N THR A 113 7.42 17.57 -10.87
CA THR A 113 6.91 18.96 -10.75
C THR A 113 5.38 19.03 -10.69
N THR A 114 4.71 17.99 -11.20
CA THR A 114 3.24 17.80 -11.12
C THR A 114 2.78 17.22 -9.76
N GLY A 115 3.72 17.06 -8.82
CA GLY A 115 3.51 16.52 -7.48
C GLY A 115 3.78 15.01 -7.39
N GLY A 116 4.24 14.56 -6.22
CA GLY A 116 4.54 13.16 -5.97
C GLY A 116 5.91 12.71 -6.48
N VAL A 117 6.06 11.39 -6.55
CA VAL A 117 7.32 10.71 -6.90
C VAL A 117 7.07 9.80 -8.09
N SER A 118 8.08 9.56 -8.92
CA SER A 118 8.03 8.54 -9.95
C SER A 118 9.22 7.61 -9.90
N PHE A 119 8.99 6.38 -10.35
CA PHE A 119 10.01 5.34 -10.42
C PHE A 119 9.89 4.59 -11.74
N LYS A 120 11.04 4.13 -12.26
CA LYS A 120 11.13 3.32 -13.47
C LYS A 120 11.56 1.90 -13.09
N PRO A 121 10.62 0.98 -12.82
CA PRO A 121 10.98 -0.38 -12.51
C PRO A 121 11.72 -1.05 -13.66
N LYS A 122 12.74 -1.83 -13.31
CA LYS A 122 13.44 -2.71 -14.23
C LYS A 122 13.90 -3.93 -13.44
N TYR A 123 13.37 -5.10 -13.75
CA TYR A 123 13.73 -6.34 -13.08
C TYR A 123 15.26 -6.53 -13.04
N PRO A 124 15.84 -6.88 -11.89
CA PRO A 124 15.18 -7.29 -10.64
C PRO A 124 14.83 -6.15 -9.67
N GLN A 125 14.99 -4.89 -10.07
CA GLN A 125 14.74 -3.71 -9.22
C GLN A 125 13.29 -3.26 -9.23
N PHE A 126 12.81 -2.86 -8.06
CA PHE A 126 11.46 -2.35 -7.81
C PHE A 126 11.51 -1.20 -6.80
N ALA A 127 10.47 -0.37 -6.77
CA ALA A 127 10.32 0.66 -5.74
C ALA A 127 9.60 0.06 -4.54
N HIS A 128 10.09 0.36 -3.34
CA HIS A 128 9.34 0.20 -2.11
C HIS A 128 9.26 1.56 -1.42
N GLY A 129 8.04 2.07 -1.26
CA GLY A 129 7.80 3.35 -0.63
C GLY A 129 7.05 3.24 0.68
N TYR A 130 7.16 4.27 1.51
CA TYR A 130 6.60 4.30 2.85
C TYR A 130 5.98 5.66 3.17
N GLY A 131 4.89 5.61 3.95
CA GLY A 131 4.23 6.78 4.50
C GLY A 131 4.78 7.17 5.87
N SER A 132 4.14 8.15 6.50
CA SER A 132 4.46 8.54 7.85
C SER A 132 4.07 7.45 8.86
N GLN A 133 4.80 7.36 9.96
CA GLN A 133 4.42 6.51 11.09
C GLN A 133 3.31 7.20 11.90
N ASN A 134 2.23 6.48 12.19
CA ASN A 134 1.07 7.02 12.88
C ASN A 134 0.85 6.29 14.22
N THR A 135 0.61 7.05 15.29
CA THR A 135 0.15 6.48 16.57
C THR A 135 -1.33 6.16 16.51
N ILE A 136 -1.71 4.98 16.98
CA ILE A 136 -3.09 4.49 17.03
C ILE A 136 -3.47 4.07 18.46
N VAL A 137 -4.75 4.15 18.78
CA VAL A 137 -5.33 3.44 19.93
C VAL A 137 -5.73 2.05 19.43
N PRO A 138 -5.00 0.98 19.77
CA PRO A 138 -5.14 -0.33 19.11
C PRO A 138 -6.55 -0.91 19.22
N GLN A 139 -7.20 -0.68 20.35
CA GLN A 139 -8.54 -1.15 20.64
C GLN A 139 -9.61 -0.38 19.86
N ASP A 140 -9.30 0.80 19.35
CA ASP A 140 -10.23 1.63 18.55
C ASP A 140 -10.11 1.37 17.04
N VAL A 141 -9.31 0.38 16.61
CA VAL A 141 -9.16 0.06 15.18
C VAL A 141 -10.21 -0.95 14.76
N ARG A 142 -11.21 -0.52 13.98
CA ARG A 142 -12.24 -1.40 13.40
C ARG A 142 -11.93 -1.82 11.96
N ALA A 143 -11.21 -1.01 11.22
CA ALA A 143 -10.68 -1.35 9.90
C ALA A 143 -9.51 -0.43 9.56
N VAL A 144 -8.65 -0.89 8.66
CA VAL A 144 -7.58 -0.09 8.08
C VAL A 144 -7.83 0.02 6.58
N PHE A 145 -7.66 1.23 6.04
CA PHE A 145 -7.73 1.50 4.62
C PHE A 145 -6.51 2.29 4.16
N VAL A 146 -5.91 1.87 3.06
CA VAL A 146 -4.81 2.57 2.39
C VAL A 146 -5.21 2.87 0.96
N SER A 147 -4.90 4.08 0.49
CA SER A 147 -5.08 4.48 -0.90
C SER A 147 -3.87 5.25 -1.42
N MET A 148 -3.57 5.11 -2.70
CA MET A 148 -2.54 5.90 -3.38
C MET A 148 -2.93 6.13 -4.83
N ASP A 149 -2.74 7.35 -5.32
CA ASP A 149 -2.92 7.66 -6.73
C ASP A 149 -1.69 7.22 -7.52
N THR A 150 -1.89 6.61 -8.69
CA THR A 150 -0.83 6.19 -9.60
C THR A 150 -1.20 6.41 -11.07
N ARG A 151 -0.21 6.68 -11.92
CA ARG A 151 -0.33 6.72 -13.38
C ARG A 151 1.01 6.47 -14.07
N LEU A 152 0.97 6.24 -15.37
CA LEU A 152 2.14 6.21 -16.24
C LEU A 152 2.49 7.61 -16.75
N ILE A 153 3.77 7.94 -16.69
CA ILE A 153 4.34 9.16 -17.28
C ILE A 153 5.54 8.81 -18.15
N LEU A 154 5.97 9.76 -18.99
CA LEU A 154 7.20 9.59 -19.75
C LEU A 154 8.42 9.73 -18.83
N ASP A 155 9.44 8.89 -19.07
CA ASP A 155 10.74 9.02 -18.43
C ASP A 155 11.46 10.28 -18.92
N LYS A 156 11.49 10.47 -20.24
CA LYS A 156 11.97 11.69 -20.91
C LYS A 156 10.83 12.30 -21.70
N ALA A 157 10.52 13.56 -21.41
CA ALA A 157 9.42 14.28 -22.06
C ALA A 157 9.54 14.37 -23.59
N THR A 158 10.78 14.33 -24.12
CA THR A 158 11.08 14.37 -25.55
C THR A 158 11.31 12.99 -26.18
N GLY A 159 11.19 11.90 -25.42
CA GLY A 159 11.34 10.54 -25.93
C GLY A 159 10.06 9.99 -26.57
N THR A 160 10.16 8.82 -27.21
CA THR A 160 9.01 8.10 -27.75
C THR A 160 7.98 7.81 -26.67
N ASP A 161 6.71 8.02 -26.98
CA ASP A 161 5.61 7.62 -26.10
C ASP A 161 5.33 6.13 -26.27
N ASP A 162 5.82 5.32 -25.32
CA ASP A 162 5.67 3.87 -25.30
C ASP A 162 4.80 3.37 -24.13
N ARG A 163 3.98 4.25 -23.55
CA ARG A 163 3.12 3.93 -22.40
C ARG A 163 2.10 2.83 -22.71
N ALA A 164 1.70 2.68 -23.97
CA ALA A 164 0.79 1.61 -24.39
C ALA A 164 1.41 0.20 -24.30
N SER A 165 2.75 0.09 -24.32
CA SER A 165 3.47 -1.16 -24.14
C SER A 165 4.05 -1.35 -22.74
N ALA A 166 3.79 -0.41 -21.83
CA ALA A 166 4.28 -0.46 -20.47
C ALA A 166 3.47 -1.46 -19.63
N ARG A 167 4.18 -2.31 -18.88
CA ARG A 167 3.57 -3.24 -17.92
C ARG A 167 4.23 -3.08 -16.56
N TYR A 168 3.60 -2.28 -15.71
CA TYR A 168 4.05 -2.06 -14.33
C TYR A 168 2.93 -2.40 -13.35
N LEU A 169 3.29 -3.16 -12.31
CA LEU A 169 2.39 -3.54 -11.22
C LEU A 169 2.57 -2.58 -10.05
N VAL A 170 1.46 -2.11 -9.49
CA VAL A 170 1.43 -1.22 -8.32
C VAL A 170 0.65 -1.87 -7.20
N ASN A 171 1.16 -1.74 -5.98
CA ASN A 171 0.52 -2.24 -4.78
C ASN A 171 0.68 -1.25 -3.62
N VAL A 172 -0.22 -1.35 -2.64
CA VAL A 172 -0.14 -0.63 -1.36
C VAL A 172 -0.48 -1.60 -0.24
N GLY A 173 0.06 -1.35 0.94
CA GLY A 173 -0.25 -2.10 2.14
C GLY A 173 0.02 -1.29 3.39
N ALA A 174 -0.05 -1.96 4.54
CA ALA A 174 0.29 -1.36 5.83
C ALA A 174 0.80 -2.42 6.81
N ASP A 175 1.56 -1.98 7.81
CA ASP A 175 2.03 -2.82 8.90
C ASP A 175 1.65 -2.22 10.26
N TYR A 176 1.42 -3.10 11.23
CA TYR A 176 1.31 -2.73 12.63
C TYR A 176 2.68 -2.83 13.30
N TRP A 177 3.00 -1.87 14.17
CA TRP A 177 4.27 -1.86 14.90
C TRP A 177 4.07 -1.76 16.42
N PRO A 178 4.85 -2.49 17.23
CA PRO A 178 4.80 -2.40 18.70
C PRO A 178 5.01 -0.97 19.22
N ASN A 179 6.09 -0.34 18.75
CA ASN A 179 6.56 1.00 19.10
C ASN A 179 7.63 1.45 18.08
N ALA A 180 8.10 2.70 18.17
CA ALA A 180 9.04 3.28 17.20
C ALA A 180 10.45 2.65 17.26
N GLN A 181 10.84 2.12 18.42
CA GLN A 181 12.11 1.42 18.62
C GLN A 181 12.07 -0.03 18.11
N ALA A 182 10.89 -0.59 17.85
CA ALA A 182 10.77 -1.91 17.23
C ALA A 182 11.12 -1.87 15.73
N VAL A 183 11.01 -0.69 15.10
CA VAL A 183 11.37 -0.46 13.70
C VAL A 183 12.86 -0.66 13.45
N ASN A 184 13.72 -0.39 14.44
CA ASN A 184 15.17 -0.32 14.21
C ASN A 184 15.97 -1.49 14.78
N ASN A 185 15.56 -2.14 15.86
CA ASN A 185 16.51 -2.94 16.63
C ASN A 185 16.08 -4.37 17.01
N SER A 186 14.83 -4.79 16.79
CA SER A 186 14.36 -6.10 17.31
C SER A 186 13.42 -6.91 16.40
N TRP A 187 12.88 -6.33 15.32
CA TRP A 187 11.94 -7.00 14.42
C TRP A 187 12.48 -6.89 13.00
N SER A 188 12.94 -8.00 12.41
CA SER A 188 13.34 -8.05 10.99
C SER A 188 12.14 -7.94 10.03
N TYR A 189 10.93 -8.06 10.57
CA TYR A 189 9.66 -8.02 9.85
C TYR A 189 8.57 -7.46 10.77
N ALA A 190 7.76 -6.52 10.27
CA ALA A 190 6.56 -6.07 10.97
C ALA A 190 5.35 -6.90 10.58
N PRO A 191 4.43 -7.16 11.53
CA PRO A 191 3.19 -7.81 11.17
C PRO A 191 2.37 -6.96 10.20
N GLY A 192 2.23 -7.47 8.98
CA GLY A 192 1.42 -6.84 7.94
C GLY A 192 -0.04 -6.81 8.35
N VAL A 193 -0.66 -5.63 8.28
CA VAL A 193 -2.11 -5.49 8.27
C VAL A 193 -2.66 -6.25 7.05
N GLY A 194 -1.99 -6.04 5.92
CA GLY A 194 -2.28 -6.69 4.65
C GLY A 194 -1.57 -5.99 3.50
N GLN A 195 -1.84 -6.48 2.30
CA GLN A 195 -1.49 -5.84 1.04
C GLN A 195 -2.72 -5.77 0.13
N GLY A 196 -2.75 -4.78 -0.75
CA GLY A 196 -3.85 -4.61 -1.70
C GLY A 196 -3.78 -5.62 -2.84
N ARG A 197 -4.69 -5.47 -3.79
CA ARG A 197 -4.55 -6.13 -5.10
C ARG A 197 -3.45 -5.42 -5.90
N PHE A 198 -2.59 -6.18 -6.56
CA PHE A 198 -1.72 -5.64 -7.60
C PHE A 198 -2.55 -5.15 -8.78
N ILE A 199 -2.36 -3.89 -9.16
CA ILE A 199 -3.00 -3.30 -10.33
C ILE A 199 -1.96 -2.95 -11.39
N ILE A 200 -2.36 -3.00 -12.65
CA ILE A 200 -1.55 -2.46 -13.75
C ILE A 200 -1.72 -0.93 -13.77
N ALA A 201 -0.60 -0.20 -13.79
CA ALA A 201 -0.59 1.24 -13.97
C ALA A 201 -1.02 1.62 -15.40
N THR A 202 -1.75 2.73 -15.54
CA THR A 202 -2.27 3.26 -16.81
C THR A 202 -1.87 4.72 -17.01
N PRO A 203 -1.93 5.30 -18.22
CA PRO A 203 -1.66 6.73 -18.42
C PRO A 203 -2.55 7.66 -17.59
N GLU A 204 -3.79 7.24 -17.31
CA GLU A 204 -4.74 7.96 -16.48
C GLU A 204 -4.52 7.67 -14.99
N TRP A 205 -4.88 8.64 -14.15
CA TRP A 205 -4.86 8.46 -12.70
C TRP A 205 -5.81 7.34 -12.27
N ARG A 206 -5.28 6.43 -11.46
CA ARG A 206 -6.00 5.36 -10.80
C ARG A 206 -5.57 5.24 -9.35
N LYS A 207 -6.40 4.60 -8.53
CA LYS A 207 -6.07 4.31 -7.13
C LYS A 207 -5.63 2.86 -6.97
N ALA A 208 -4.49 2.67 -6.31
CA ALA A 208 -4.13 1.41 -5.65
C ALA A 208 -4.70 1.46 -4.23
N THR A 209 -5.32 0.37 -3.78
CA THR A 209 -6.03 0.34 -2.50
C THR A 209 -5.83 -0.96 -1.74
N MET A 210 -5.83 -0.86 -0.42
CA MET A 210 -5.95 -1.98 0.51
C MET A 210 -7.04 -1.64 1.53
N ILE A 211 -7.89 -2.61 1.86
CA ILE A 211 -8.84 -2.51 2.97
C ILE A 211 -8.85 -3.80 3.76
N VAL A 212 -8.74 -3.69 5.09
CA VAL A 212 -8.74 -4.83 6.00
C VAL A 212 -9.70 -4.54 7.16
N PRO A 213 -10.87 -5.20 7.21
CA PRO A 213 -11.74 -5.17 8.38
C PRO A 213 -11.10 -5.89 9.57
N ASN A 214 -11.29 -5.36 10.78
CA ASN A 214 -10.88 -6.02 12.00
C ASN A 214 -11.91 -7.08 12.44
N GLY A 215 -11.64 -8.34 12.09
CA GLY A 215 -12.48 -9.47 12.44
C GLY A 215 -12.62 -9.72 13.94
N ARG A 216 -11.68 -9.24 14.78
CA ARG A 216 -11.77 -9.34 16.25
C ARG A 216 -13.01 -8.63 16.81
N TYR A 217 -13.44 -7.56 16.14
CA TYR A 217 -14.66 -6.81 16.50
C TYR A 217 -15.85 -7.12 15.59
N GLY A 218 -15.79 -8.25 14.86
CA GLY A 218 -16.84 -8.64 13.91
C GLY A 218 -16.99 -7.67 12.74
N SER A 219 -15.97 -6.86 12.44
CA SER A 219 -15.96 -6.01 11.24
C SER A 219 -15.87 -6.90 10.00
N SER A 220 -16.55 -6.50 8.92
CA SER A 220 -16.64 -7.31 7.70
C SER A 220 -16.52 -6.45 6.45
N MET A 221 -16.24 -7.09 5.31
CA MET A 221 -16.28 -6.40 4.03
C MET A 221 -17.67 -5.86 3.69
N GLN A 222 -18.74 -6.51 4.15
CA GLN A 222 -20.10 -6.00 3.99
C GLN A 222 -20.28 -4.67 4.73
N GLU A 223 -19.72 -4.55 5.94
CA GLU A 223 -19.71 -3.27 6.66
C GLU A 223 -18.90 -2.22 5.91
N MET A 224 -17.75 -2.57 5.33
CA MET A 224 -16.96 -1.62 4.54
C MET A 224 -17.69 -1.14 3.29
N ILE A 225 -18.60 -1.94 2.74
CA ILE A 225 -19.47 -1.53 1.63
C ILE A 225 -20.54 -0.55 2.11
N SER A 226 -21.12 -0.80 3.30
CA SER A 226 -22.16 0.05 3.88
C SER A 226 -21.63 1.34 4.51
N ASN A 227 -20.37 1.36 4.93
CA ASN A 227 -19.65 2.50 5.49
C ASN A 227 -18.29 2.65 4.80
N PRO A 228 -18.26 3.08 3.52
CA PRO A 228 -17.04 3.10 2.73
C PRO A 228 -16.05 4.14 3.24
N PRO A 229 -14.74 3.88 3.12
CA PRO A 229 -13.72 4.88 3.40
C PRO A 229 -13.84 6.05 2.41
N PRO A 230 -13.40 7.26 2.80
CA PRO A 230 -13.35 8.39 1.88
C PRO A 230 -12.44 8.09 0.69
N LEU A 231 -13.00 8.16 -0.52
CA LEU A 231 -12.27 8.15 -1.78
C LEU A 231 -12.45 9.54 -2.40
N ASP A 232 -11.37 10.28 -2.54
CA ASP A 232 -11.33 11.59 -3.22
C ASP A 232 -11.21 11.46 -4.74
#